data_AF-A0A5C6FC70-F1
#
_entry.id   AF-A0A5C6FC70-F1
#
_cell.length_a   1.000
_cell.length_b   1.000
_cell.length_c   1.000
_cell.angle_alpha   90.00
_cell.angle_beta   90.00
_cell.angle_gamma   90.00
#
_symmetry.space_group_name_H-M   'P 1'
#
loop_
_entity.id
_entity.type
_entity.pdbx_description
1 polymer ?
#
loop_
_entity_poly.entity_id
_entity_poly.type
_entity_poly.pdbx_seq_one_letter_code
_entity_poly.pdbx_strand_id
1 'polypeptide(L)'
;MNDPSRQEMAEIGSPTNEKELQGDDRLFQALVSGCHIENAAVAAGISERTAYRRLANPEFRKQINEARQSLRESILARLADAGHDAIGTLNELMVSSEDDRVRFQAAKTLLHSLLATQRHDSMSNRENAGISAKFGPLSIVVRKDSEDVGSLAIGTD
;
A
#
# COMPACT_ATOMS: atom_id res chain seq x y z
N MET A 1 25.93 56.08 21.09
CA MET A 1 25.36 56.11 19.72
C MET A 1 25.03 54.67 19.37
N ASN A 2 23.78 54.26 19.59
CA ASN A 2 23.32 52.90 19.35
C ASN A 2 22.81 52.87 17.91
N ASP A 3 23.52 52.18 17.02
CA ASP A 3 23.15 52.07 15.61
C ASP A 3 22.06 50.99 15.46
N PRO A 4 20.79 51.37 15.17
CA PRO A 4 19.67 50.43 15.12
C PRO A 4 19.65 49.58 13.85
N SER A 5 20.53 49.84 12.87
CA SER A 5 20.49 49.19 11.55
C SER A 5 21.10 47.78 11.50
N ARG A 6 21.59 47.23 12.62
CA ARG A 6 22.15 45.87 12.67
C ARG A 6 21.19 44.79 13.17
N GLN A 7 20.05 45.14 13.78
CA GLN A 7 19.19 44.16 14.46
C GLN A 7 17.97 43.67 13.65
N GLU A 8 17.68 44.23 12.48
CA GLU A 8 16.49 43.85 11.68
C GLU A 8 16.75 42.87 10.53
N MET A 9 17.97 42.36 10.34
CA MET A 9 18.27 41.43 9.23
C MET A 9 18.28 39.94 9.61
N ALA A 10 17.73 39.56 10.77
CA ALA A 10 17.71 38.17 11.24
C ALA A 10 16.38 37.41 10.95
N GLU A 11 15.53 37.92 10.07
CA GLU A 11 14.30 37.24 9.62
C GLU A 11 14.34 36.84 8.14
N ILE A 12 15.35 36.05 7.76
CA ILE A 12 15.21 35.22 6.55
C ILE A 12 15.47 33.79 6.98
N GLY A 13 14.37 33.05 7.17
CA GLY A 13 14.40 31.61 7.36
C GLY A 13 15.34 31.00 6.32
N SER A 14 16.36 30.29 6.80
CA SER A 14 17.34 29.66 5.93
C SER A 14 16.63 28.76 4.90
N PRO A 15 16.87 28.91 3.58
CA PRO A 15 16.24 28.12 2.52
C PRO A 15 16.68 26.65 2.47
N THR A 16 17.34 26.17 3.53
CA THR A 16 17.95 24.85 3.62
C THR A 16 16.92 23.75 3.87
N ASN A 17 15.78 24.06 4.49
CA ASN A 17 14.80 23.04 4.90
C ASN A 17 13.94 22.51 3.74
N GLU A 18 13.52 23.36 2.80
CA GLU A 18 12.60 22.96 1.72
C GLU A 18 13.22 21.95 0.76
N LYS A 19 14.51 22.11 0.44
CA LYS A 19 15.24 21.17 -0.42
C LYS A 19 15.50 19.83 0.26
N GLU A 20 15.74 19.83 1.58
CA GLU A 20 15.95 18.60 2.35
C GLU A 20 14.66 17.78 2.50
N LEU A 21 13.51 18.43 2.70
CA LEU A 21 12.20 17.75 2.68
C LEU A 21 11.90 17.17 1.30
N GLN A 22 12.11 17.94 0.22
CA GLN A 22 11.89 17.46 -1.16
C GLN A 22 12.78 16.27 -1.54
N GLY A 23 14.03 16.23 -1.05
CA GLY A 23 14.93 15.10 -1.27
C GLY A 23 14.49 13.83 -0.55
N ASP A 24 13.99 13.95 0.68
CA ASP A 24 13.50 12.79 1.46
C ASP A 24 12.21 12.22 0.86
N ASP A 25 11.29 13.07 0.43
CA ASP A 25 10.04 12.65 -0.22
C ASP A 25 10.29 11.90 -1.54
N ARG A 26 11.23 12.40 -2.35
CA ARG A 26 11.62 11.73 -3.61
C ARG A 26 12.35 10.42 -3.36
N LEU A 27 13.22 10.37 -2.34
CA LEU A 27 13.87 9.14 -1.92
C LEU A 27 12.83 8.10 -1.50
N PHE A 28 11.85 8.52 -0.68
CA PHE A 28 10.77 7.67 -0.22
C PHE A 28 9.95 7.10 -1.38
N GLN A 29 9.50 7.94 -2.32
CA GLN A 29 8.73 7.51 -3.48
C GLN A 29 9.51 6.51 -4.35
N ALA A 30 10.79 6.77 -4.63
CA ALA A 30 11.64 5.88 -5.42
C ALA A 30 11.90 4.54 -4.69
N LEU A 31 12.02 4.55 -3.37
CA LEU A 31 12.15 3.31 -2.62
C LEU A 31 10.83 2.53 -2.58
N VAL A 32 9.68 3.19 -2.40
CA VAL A 32 8.37 2.51 -2.39
C VAL A 32 8.11 1.82 -3.73
N SER A 33 8.49 2.43 -4.86
CA SER A 33 8.35 1.81 -6.20
C SER A 33 9.26 0.60 -6.44
N GLY A 34 10.24 0.36 -5.57
CA GLY A 34 11.16 -0.78 -5.64
C GLY A 34 12.51 -0.47 -6.26
N CYS A 35 12.87 0.80 -6.48
CA CYS A 35 14.20 1.14 -6.97
C CYS A 35 15.29 0.74 -5.97
N HIS A 36 16.46 0.37 -6.49
CA HIS A 36 17.67 0.19 -5.70
C HIS A 36 18.07 1.53 -5.04
N ILE A 37 18.68 1.47 -3.85
CA ILE A 37 18.96 2.66 -3.03
C ILE A 37 19.87 3.68 -3.75
N GLU A 38 20.83 3.20 -4.53
CA GLU A 38 21.73 4.04 -5.34
C GLU A 38 20.93 4.83 -6.40
N ASN A 39 20.03 4.16 -7.12
CA ASN A 39 19.17 4.79 -8.12
C ASN A 39 18.15 5.73 -7.47
N ALA A 40 17.65 5.38 -6.28
CA ALA A 40 16.74 6.22 -5.51
C ALA A 40 17.44 7.49 -5.00
N ALA A 41 18.71 7.40 -4.59
CA ALA A 41 19.52 8.54 -4.20
C ALA A 41 19.74 9.51 -5.38
N VAL A 42 20.05 8.97 -6.57
CA VAL A 42 20.17 9.76 -7.80
C VAL A 42 18.85 10.45 -8.16
N ALA A 43 17.74 9.72 -8.12
CA ALA A 43 16.40 10.28 -8.40
C ALA A 43 15.98 11.37 -7.40
N ALA A 44 16.42 11.23 -6.15
CA ALA A 44 16.18 12.19 -5.08
C ALA A 44 17.15 13.39 -5.09
N GLY A 45 18.23 13.33 -5.87
CA GLY A 45 19.26 14.38 -5.90
C GLY A 45 20.09 14.45 -4.62
N ILE A 46 20.23 13.34 -3.89
CA ILE A 46 21.00 13.25 -2.64
C ILE A 46 22.19 12.29 -2.78
N SER A 47 23.16 12.41 -1.88
CA SER A 47 24.27 11.45 -1.84
C SER A 47 23.81 10.07 -1.36
N GLU A 48 24.44 9.00 -1.86
CA GLU A 48 24.19 7.63 -1.39
C GLU A 48 24.38 7.52 0.13
N ARG A 49 25.42 8.16 0.69
CA ARG A 49 25.66 8.19 2.14
C ARG A 49 24.45 8.75 2.91
N THR A 50 23.81 9.79 2.38
CA THR A 50 22.58 10.36 2.95
C THR A 50 21.43 9.38 2.87
N ALA A 51 21.26 8.70 1.72
CA ALA A 51 20.21 7.69 1.53
C ALA A 51 20.39 6.49 2.47
N TYR A 52 21.61 5.95 2.59
CA TYR A 52 21.91 4.85 3.53
C TYR A 52 21.68 5.27 4.98
N ARG A 53 22.06 6.51 5.36
CA ARG A 53 21.78 7.04 6.71
C ARG A 53 20.28 7.15 6.99
N ARG A 54 19.48 7.60 6.02
CA ARG A 54 18.00 7.66 6.14
C ARG A 54 17.41 6.25 6.23
N LEU A 55 17.88 5.30 5.42
CA LEU A 55 17.42 3.91 5.45
C LEU A 55 17.76 3.20 6.77
N ALA A 56 18.84 3.60 7.44
CA ALA A 56 19.20 3.10 8.76
C ALA A 56 18.19 3.54 9.86
N ASN A 57 17.37 4.57 9.61
CA ASN A 57 16.31 4.96 10.52
C ASN A 57 15.18 3.90 10.48
N PRO A 58 14.87 3.24 11.62
CA PRO A 58 13.85 2.20 11.67
C PRO A 58 12.44 2.70 11.31
N GLU A 59 12.09 3.94 11.66
CA GLU A 59 10.79 4.52 11.33
C GLU A 59 10.63 4.75 9.83
N PHE A 60 11.66 5.28 9.18
CA PHE A 60 11.66 5.48 7.73
C PHE A 60 11.52 4.15 6.97
N ARG A 61 12.23 3.11 7.42
CA ARG A 61 12.11 1.76 6.85
C ARG A 61 10.71 1.16 7.07
N LYS A 62 10.13 1.38 8.25
CA LYS A 62 8.77 0.93 8.57
C LYS A 62 7.76 1.59 7.63
N GLN A 63 7.83 2.90 7.46
CA GLN A 63 6.97 3.65 6.53
C GLN A 63 7.08 3.14 5.09
N ILE A 64 8.28 2.83 4.59
CA ILE A 64 8.46 2.25 3.25
C ILE A 64 7.77 0.88 3.15
N ASN A 65 7.93 0.04 4.17
CA ASN A 65 7.33 -1.30 4.17
C ASN A 65 5.80 -1.23 4.23
N GLU A 66 5.24 -0.33 5.04
CA GLU A 66 3.80 -0.07 5.13
C GLU A 66 3.27 0.45 3.80
N ALA A 67 3.91 1.46 3.21
CA ALA A 67 3.50 2.00 1.90
C ALA A 67 3.55 0.93 0.79
N ARG A 68 4.60 0.09 0.77
CA ARG A 68 4.69 -1.05 -0.16
C ARG A 68 3.59 -2.09 0.11
N GLN A 69 3.23 -2.33 1.36
CA GLN A 69 2.15 -3.25 1.71
C GLN A 69 0.81 -2.71 1.22
N SER A 70 0.49 -1.45 1.49
CA SER A 70 -0.74 -0.81 1.01
C SER A 70 -0.81 -0.77 -0.52
N LEU A 71 0.33 -0.54 -1.20
CA LEU A 71 0.38 -0.62 -2.67
C LEU A 71 0.07 -2.03 -3.17
N ARG A 72 0.63 -3.07 -2.55
CA ARG A 72 0.32 -4.47 -2.90
C ARG A 72 -1.15 -4.78 -2.70
N GLU A 73 -1.73 -4.37 -1.58
CA GLU A 73 -3.15 -4.56 -1.27
C GLU A 73 -4.03 -3.86 -2.31
N SER A 74 -3.69 -2.63 -2.70
CA SER A 74 -4.40 -1.90 -3.75
C SER A 74 -4.32 -2.59 -5.11
N ILE A 75 -3.15 -3.11 -5.50
CA ILE A 75 -2.98 -3.87 -6.73
C ILE A 75 -3.81 -5.15 -6.69
N LEU A 76 -3.80 -5.87 -5.57
CA LEU A 76 -4.62 -7.08 -5.39
C LEU A 76 -6.11 -6.78 -5.49
N ALA A 77 -6.59 -5.69 -4.89
CA ALA A 77 -7.97 -5.26 -5.01
C ALA A 77 -8.35 -4.98 -6.47
N ARG A 78 -7.54 -4.20 -7.19
CA ARG A 78 -7.76 -3.92 -8.62
C ARG A 78 -7.72 -5.18 -9.48
N LEU A 79 -6.87 -6.14 -9.14
CA LEU A 79 -6.81 -7.41 -9.85
C LEU A 79 -8.06 -8.26 -9.58
N ALA A 80 -8.59 -8.24 -8.36
CA ALA A 80 -9.83 -8.91 -8.02
C ALA A 80 -11.01 -8.30 -8.79
N ASP A 81 -11.09 -6.97 -8.88
CA ASP A 81 -12.10 -6.27 -9.66
C ASP A 81 -12.00 -6.64 -11.16
N ALA A 82 -10.80 -6.59 -11.75
CA ALA A 82 -10.59 -7.00 -13.13
C ALA A 82 -10.93 -8.49 -13.37
N GLY A 83 -10.71 -9.34 -12.36
CA GLY A 83 -11.15 -10.74 -12.37
C GLY A 83 -12.68 -10.87 -12.41
N HIS A 84 -13.40 -10.02 -11.68
CA HIS A 84 -14.86 -9.96 -11.74
C HIS A 84 -15.36 -9.56 -13.13
N ASP A 85 -14.77 -8.52 -13.73
CA ASP A 85 -15.10 -8.08 -15.08
C ASP A 85 -14.84 -9.16 -16.14
N ALA A 86 -13.74 -9.90 -16.00
CA ALA A 86 -13.42 -11.03 -16.86
C ALA A 86 -14.48 -12.16 -16.76
N ILE A 87 -14.96 -12.46 -15.56
CA ILE A 87 -16.07 -13.41 -15.36
C ILE A 87 -17.35 -12.90 -16.02
N GLY A 88 -17.65 -11.60 -15.88
CA GLY A 88 -18.78 -10.96 -16.57
C GLY A 88 -18.71 -11.15 -18.09
N THR A 89 -17.53 -10.92 -18.67
CA THR A 89 -17.27 -11.13 -20.11
C THR A 89 -17.49 -12.60 -20.52
N LEU A 90 -17.00 -13.56 -19.72
CA LEU A 90 -17.23 -14.99 -19.99
C LEU A 90 -18.71 -15.36 -19.95
N ASN A 91 -19.47 -14.79 -19.00
CA ASN A 91 -20.91 -15.01 -18.91
C ASN A 91 -21.64 -14.46 -20.14
N GLU A 92 -21.28 -13.26 -20.58
CA GLU A 92 -21.85 -12.66 -21.79
C GLU A 92 -21.54 -13.50 -23.03
N LEU A 93 -20.30 -13.99 -23.18
CA LEU A 93 -19.93 -14.88 -24.28
C LEU A 93 -20.71 -16.20 -24.29
N MET A 94 -21.06 -16.75 -23.12
CA MET A 94 -21.86 -17.98 -23.03
C MET A 94 -23.32 -17.79 -23.48
N VAL A 95 -23.89 -16.60 -23.22
CA VAL A 95 -25.31 -16.30 -23.47
C VAL A 95 -25.53 -15.72 -24.87
N SER A 96 -24.66 -14.79 -25.28
CA SER A 96 -24.92 -13.90 -26.43
C SER A 96 -24.12 -14.27 -27.69
N SER A 97 -23.13 -15.16 -27.61
CA SER A 97 -22.32 -15.52 -28.77
C SER A 97 -23.08 -16.43 -29.74
N GLU A 98 -22.99 -16.15 -31.05
CA GLU A 98 -23.60 -16.98 -32.10
C GLU A 98 -22.76 -18.22 -32.46
N ASP A 99 -21.48 -18.25 -32.06
CA ASP A 99 -20.58 -19.39 -32.31
C ASP A 99 -20.59 -20.35 -31.11
N ASP A 100 -21.13 -21.55 -31.32
CA ASP A 100 -21.18 -22.61 -30.31
C ASP A 100 -19.80 -22.98 -29.75
N ARG A 101 -18.71 -22.82 -30.52
CA ARG A 101 -17.35 -23.07 -30.03
C ARG A 101 -16.92 -22.03 -29.00
N VAL A 102 -17.28 -20.76 -29.23
CA VAL A 102 -16.97 -19.66 -28.30
C VAL A 102 -17.74 -19.85 -27.00
N ARG A 103 -19.03 -20.19 -27.08
CA ARG A 103 -19.87 -20.51 -25.91
C ARG A 103 -19.31 -21.69 -25.11
N PHE A 104 -18.97 -22.78 -25.78
CA PHE A 104 -18.40 -23.96 -25.14
C PHE A 104 -17.05 -23.66 -24.48
N GLN A 105 -16.18 -22.92 -25.16
CA GLN A 105 -14.88 -22.57 -24.62
C GLN A 105 -14.99 -21.63 -23.41
N ALA A 106 -15.90 -20.67 -23.42
CA ALA A 106 -16.17 -19.81 -22.26
C ALA A 106 -16.65 -20.63 -21.04
N ALA A 107 -17.62 -21.53 -21.24
CA ALA A 107 -18.11 -22.42 -20.19
C ALA A 107 -17.02 -23.33 -19.63
N LYS A 108 -16.21 -23.93 -20.52
CA LYS A 108 -15.09 -24.79 -20.14
C LYS A 108 -14.04 -24.02 -19.33
N THR A 109 -13.68 -22.82 -19.77
CA THR A 109 -12.70 -21.97 -19.06
C THR A 109 -13.19 -21.63 -17.66
N LEU A 110 -14.47 -21.25 -17.50
CA LEU A 110 -15.06 -20.92 -16.21
C LEU A 110 -15.07 -22.12 -15.24
N LEU A 111 -15.48 -23.30 -15.72
CA LEU A 111 -15.45 -24.54 -14.93
C LEU A 111 -14.03 -24.93 -14.52
N HIS A 112 -13.06 -24.80 -15.43
CA HIS A 112 -11.67 -25.12 -15.14
C HIS A 112 -11.09 -24.19 -14.05
N SER A 113 -11.35 -22.88 -14.15
CA SER A 113 -10.92 -21.91 -13.13
C SER A 113 -11.54 -22.18 -11.76
N LEU A 114 -12.83 -22.55 -11.70
CA LEU A 114 -13.50 -22.92 -10.44
C LEU A 114 -12.83 -24.13 -9.76
N LEU A 115 -12.53 -25.18 -10.53
CA LEU A 115 -11.86 -26.37 -10.02
C LEU A 115 -10.41 -26.09 -9.58
N ALA A 116 -9.72 -25.16 -10.26
CA ALA A 116 -8.37 -24.75 -9.87
C ALA A 116 -8.36 -24.04 -8.51
N THR A 117 -9.31 -23.13 -8.26
CA THR A 117 -9.45 -22.43 -6.98
C THR A 117 -9.73 -23.40 -5.83
N GLN A 118 -10.63 -24.37 -6.03
CA GLN A 118 -10.97 -25.36 -5.01
C GLN A 118 -9.76 -26.21 -4.57
N ARG A 119 -8.83 -26.50 -5.50
CA ARG A 119 -7.58 -27.23 -5.21
C ARG A 119 -6.60 -26.39 -4.39
N HIS A 120 -6.58 -25.08 -4.62
CA HIS A 120 -5.70 -24.18 -3.88
C HIS A 120 -6.18 -24.02 -2.43
N ASP A 121 -7.50 -23.86 -2.21
CA ASP A 121 -8.07 -23.75 -0.86
C ASP A 121 -7.85 -25.02 -0.03
N SER A 122 -7.92 -26.19 -0.66
CA SER A 122 -7.68 -27.46 0.03
C SER A 122 -6.20 -27.67 0.42
N MET A 123 -5.26 -27.00 -0.25
CA MET A 123 -3.84 -26.97 0.11
C MET A 123 -3.55 -25.92 1.19
N SER A 124 -4.03 -24.68 1.04
CA SER A 124 -3.81 -23.61 2.02
C SER A 124 -4.49 -23.90 3.38
N ASN A 125 -5.63 -24.59 3.40
CA ASN A 125 -6.30 -24.98 4.64
C ASN A 125 -5.50 -26.03 5.45
N ARG A 126 -4.71 -26.89 4.78
CA ARG A 126 -3.82 -27.86 5.45
C ARG A 126 -2.59 -27.18 6.08
N GLU A 127 -2.03 -26.17 5.41
CA GLU A 127 -0.90 -25.41 5.92
C GLU A 127 -1.30 -24.56 7.13
N ASN A 128 -2.47 -23.91 7.10
CA ASN A 128 -3.01 -23.19 8.26
C ASN A 128 -3.38 -24.11 9.43
N ALA A 129 -3.88 -25.33 9.16
CA ALA A 129 -4.15 -26.32 10.22
C ALA A 129 -2.85 -26.82 10.90
N GLY A 130 -1.74 -26.91 10.15
CA GLY A 130 -0.42 -27.26 10.71
C GLY A 130 0.23 -26.13 11.51
N ILE A 131 -0.05 -24.87 11.18
CA ILE A 131 0.47 -23.68 11.87
C ILE A 131 -0.36 -23.35 13.13
N SER A 132 -1.69 -23.50 13.07
CA SER A 132 -2.59 -23.28 14.23
C SER A 132 -2.36 -24.26 15.38
N ALA A 133 -1.75 -25.42 15.13
CA ALA A 133 -1.37 -26.36 16.20
C ALA A 133 -0.09 -25.93 16.96
N LYS A 134 0.69 -24.98 16.43
CA LYS A 134 1.93 -24.49 17.06
C LYS A 134 1.83 -23.08 17.63
N PHE A 135 0.85 -22.29 17.21
CA PHE A 135 0.59 -20.97 17.78
C PHE A 135 -0.90 -20.86 18.11
N GLY A 136 -1.22 -20.67 19.39
CA GLY A 136 -2.57 -20.40 19.86
C GLY A 136 -3.20 -19.19 19.14
N PRO A 137 -4.53 -19.02 19.22
CA PRO A 137 -5.26 -18.14 18.32
C PRO A 137 -4.76 -16.69 18.43
N LEU A 138 -4.12 -16.21 17.37
CA LEU A 138 -3.83 -14.79 17.19
C LEU A 138 -5.16 -14.08 16.91
N SER A 139 -5.76 -13.54 17.95
CA SER A 139 -6.83 -12.56 17.81
C SER A 139 -6.27 -11.34 17.07
N ILE A 140 -6.80 -11.08 15.88
CA ILE A 140 -6.59 -9.82 15.18
C ILE A 140 -7.27 -8.73 16.02
N VAL A 141 -6.49 -7.98 16.79
CA VAL A 141 -6.99 -6.80 17.50
C VAL A 141 -7.12 -5.68 16.47
N VAL A 142 -8.34 -5.51 15.95
CA VAL A 142 -8.72 -4.30 15.22
C VAL A 142 -8.68 -3.15 16.22
N ARG A 143 -7.65 -2.30 16.14
CA ARG A 143 -7.63 -1.04 16.91
C ARG A 143 -8.65 -0.09 16.30
N LYS A 144 -9.80 0.02 16.96
CA LYS A 144 -10.77 1.10 16.73
C LYS A 144 -10.32 2.29 17.59
N ASP A 145 -9.39 3.09 17.07
CA ASP A 145 -9.11 4.41 17.61
C ASP A 145 -9.77 5.45 16.71
N SER A 146 -10.60 6.29 17.33
CA SER A 146 -11.25 7.51 16.82
C SER A 146 -12.77 7.40 16.85
N GLU A 147 -13.35 7.79 17.99
CA GLU A 147 -14.43 8.78 18.10
C GLU A 147 -14.47 9.22 19.58
N ASP A 148 -13.56 10.10 19.95
CA ASP A 148 -13.74 10.97 21.12
C ASP A 148 -13.98 12.38 20.60
N VAL A 149 -15.25 12.65 20.28
CA VAL A 149 -15.75 14.00 20.08
C VAL A 149 -16.81 14.26 21.14
N GLY A 150 -16.33 14.85 22.24
CA GLY A 150 -17.02 15.93 22.94
C GLY A 150 -18.49 15.70 23.28
N SER A 151 -18.70 15.10 24.45
CA SER A 151 -19.90 15.32 25.27
C SER A 151 -20.25 16.81 25.34
N LEU A 152 -21.35 17.21 24.70
CA LEU A 152 -22.00 18.50 24.93
C LEU A 152 -23.39 18.27 25.52
N ALA A 153 -23.56 18.80 26.73
CA ALA A 153 -24.72 18.70 27.58
C ALA A 153 -25.99 19.25 26.92
N ILE A 154 -27.10 18.52 27.03
CA ILE A 154 -28.45 19.09 27.09
C ILE A 154 -29.22 18.28 28.13
N GLY A 155 -29.22 18.78 29.36
CA GLY A 155 -30.31 18.52 30.31
C GLY A 155 -31.43 19.51 30.00
N THR A 156 -32.63 19.00 29.79
CA THR A 156 -33.87 19.79 29.79
C THR A 156 -34.73 19.33 30.96
N ASP A 157 -35.26 20.33 31.66
CA ASP A 157 -36.30 20.31 32.70
C ASP A 157 -37.27 19.11 32.66
#